data_AF-A0A8S4H671-F1
#
_entry.id   AF-A0A8S4H671-F1
#
_cell.length_a   1.000
_cell.length_b   1.000
_cell.length_c   1.000
_cell.angle_alpha   90.00
_cell.angle_beta   90.00
_cell.angle_gamma   90.00
#
_symmetry.space_group_name_H-M   'P 1'
#
loop_
_entity.id
_entity.type
_entity.pdbx_description
1 polymer ?
#
loop_
_entity_poly.entity_id
_entity_poly.type
_entity_poly.pdbx_seq_one_letter_code
_entity_poly.pdbx_strand_id
1 'polypeptide(L)'
;MAERDDDMYFLPSVDNYRHMDTQYYHLYGDTKDCDDLVGELHEDFDGVEDFCMRTTGILNRFDMLKLNTTNDQDKCEIVNYWIYHNLLNKIEMKRYIDPLAILYKISAFRKKIHKSPEGDHKKEKCAILIELYDKNIFEKMKILFDYITDYDTIKLNIGKSDFACSEQYKNYINNGVSTYKSIKEECDGDRDKEKYCKLLIDINTKHSDKKLAELQCLRYKSTDVSPPSARVSEKQVLDTYPPAPEMQTSFRLQKENLHLRPKVLS
;
A
#
# COMPACT_ATOMS: atom_id res chain seq x y z
N MET A 1 13.23 -10.61 5.35
CA MET A 1 12.56 -9.32 5.09
C MET A 1 13.21 -8.76 3.84
N ALA A 2 12.45 -8.49 2.78
CA ALA A 2 13.02 -7.84 1.60
C ALA A 2 13.57 -6.46 2.02
N GLU A 3 14.79 -6.13 1.60
CA GLU A 3 15.36 -4.81 1.86
C GLU A 3 14.44 -3.74 1.26
N ARG A 4 14.20 -2.67 2.02
CA ARG A 4 13.41 -1.53 1.58
C ARG A 4 14.15 -0.88 0.42
N ASP A 5 13.49 -0.80 -0.72
CA ASP A 5 13.97 -0.01 -1.84
C ASP A 5 13.66 1.47 -1.60
N ASP A 6 14.67 2.25 -1.23
CA ASP A 6 14.52 3.69 -0.97
C ASP A 6 13.99 4.45 -2.20
N ASP A 7 14.29 3.99 -3.43
CA ASP A 7 13.80 4.67 -4.64
C ASP A 7 12.27 4.50 -4.76
N MET A 8 11.77 3.31 -4.45
CA MET A 8 10.32 3.02 -4.39
C MET A 8 9.65 3.74 -3.22
N TYR A 9 10.34 3.85 -2.08
CA TYR A 9 9.77 4.40 -0.85
C TYR A 9 9.29 5.85 -1.00
N PHE A 10 9.96 6.65 -1.83
CA PHE A 10 9.63 8.07 -2.06
C PHE A 10 8.66 8.30 -3.22
N LEU A 11 8.14 7.25 -3.87
CA LEU A 11 7.11 7.41 -4.89
C LEU A 11 5.80 7.94 -4.26
N PRO A 12 5.15 8.96 -4.85
CA PRO A 12 3.89 9.51 -4.35
C PRO A 12 2.80 8.48 -4.05
N SER A 13 2.58 7.50 -4.91
CA SER A 13 1.58 6.43 -4.73
C SER A 13 1.87 5.59 -3.47
N VAL A 14 3.14 5.20 -3.30
CA VAL A 14 3.65 4.43 -2.16
C VAL A 14 3.56 5.24 -0.87
N ASP A 15 3.93 6.51 -0.91
CA ASP A 15 3.84 7.42 0.24
C ASP A 15 2.39 7.63 0.69
N ASN A 16 1.47 7.87 -0.25
CA ASN A 16 0.05 8.02 0.02
C ASN A 16 -0.53 6.80 0.77
N TYR A 17 -0.19 5.59 0.30
CA TYR A 17 -0.72 4.35 0.88
C TYR A 17 -0.11 4.07 2.24
N ARG A 18 1.21 4.27 2.37
CA ARG A 18 1.91 4.19 3.63
C ARG A 18 1.33 5.16 4.66
N HIS A 19 0.99 6.38 4.26
CA HIS A 19 0.34 7.35 5.15
C HIS A 19 -1.00 6.82 5.66
N MET A 20 -1.84 6.26 4.81
CA MET A 20 -3.12 5.66 5.22
C MET A 20 -2.96 4.41 6.10
N ASP A 21 -1.93 3.60 5.84
CA ASP A 21 -1.63 2.38 6.60
C ASP A 21 -1.03 2.65 7.99
N THR A 22 -0.17 3.66 8.11
CA THR A 22 0.65 3.87 9.32
C THR A 22 0.04 4.86 10.31
N GLN A 23 -0.79 5.80 9.83
CA GLN A 23 -1.42 6.76 10.72
C GLN A 23 -2.56 6.13 11.53
N TYR A 24 -2.88 6.76 12.66
CA TYR A 24 -3.88 6.29 13.62
C TYR A 24 -5.34 6.55 13.18
N TYR A 25 -5.65 6.42 11.88
CA TYR A 25 -7.01 6.62 11.38
C TYR A 25 -8.01 5.62 11.96
N HIS A 26 -7.58 4.40 12.27
CA HIS A 26 -8.41 3.39 12.92
C HIS A 26 -9.02 3.86 14.25
N LEU A 27 -8.42 4.82 14.95
CA LEU A 27 -8.98 5.40 16.19
C LEU A 27 -10.20 6.28 15.96
N TYR A 28 -10.51 6.62 14.70
CA TYR A 28 -11.63 7.48 14.30
C TYR A 28 -12.69 6.73 13.48
N GLY A 29 -12.61 5.40 13.48
CA GLY A 29 -13.56 4.53 12.77
C GLY A 29 -14.96 4.54 13.39
N ASP A 30 -15.94 4.10 12.60
CA ASP A 30 -17.34 3.97 13.02
C ASP A 30 -17.51 2.73 13.91
N THR A 31 -17.03 2.79 15.17
CA THR A 31 -16.84 1.62 16.05
C THR A 31 -18.06 0.72 16.13
N LYS A 32 -19.23 1.29 16.45
CA LYS A 32 -20.47 0.51 16.60
C LYS A 32 -20.84 -0.22 15.31
N ASP A 33 -20.82 0.47 14.17
CA ASP A 33 -21.19 -0.12 12.89
C ASP A 33 -20.16 -1.14 12.41
N CYS A 34 -18.88 -0.95 12.73
CA CYS A 34 -17.82 -1.92 12.45
C CYS A 34 -17.92 -3.17 13.34
N ASP A 35 -18.27 -3.02 14.63
CA ASP A 35 -18.52 -4.16 15.53
C ASP A 35 -19.71 -4.99 15.04
N ASP A 36 -20.81 -4.33 14.66
CA ASP A 36 -21.98 -4.97 14.08
C ASP A 36 -21.59 -5.73 12.79
N LEU A 37 -20.77 -5.12 11.92
CA LEU A 37 -20.28 -5.75 10.69
C LEU A 37 -19.43 -7.00 10.97
N VAL A 38 -18.55 -6.96 11.97
CA VAL A 38 -17.76 -8.13 12.39
C VAL A 38 -18.68 -9.24 12.89
N GLY A 39 -19.68 -8.91 13.71
CA GLY A 39 -20.69 -9.87 14.17
C GLY A 39 -21.38 -10.59 13.00
N GLU A 40 -21.66 -9.90 11.91
CA GLU A 40 -22.28 -10.47 10.71
C GLU A 40 -21.33 -11.30 9.83
N LEU A 41 -20.02 -10.99 9.81
CA LEU A 41 -19.09 -11.50 8.80
C LEU A 41 -17.90 -12.30 9.33
N HIS A 42 -17.73 -12.42 10.65
CA HIS A 42 -16.56 -13.09 11.26
C HIS A 42 -16.39 -14.57 10.87
N GLU A 43 -17.47 -15.26 10.49
CA GLU A 43 -17.38 -16.64 9.98
C GLU A 43 -16.85 -16.73 8.55
N ASP A 44 -16.99 -15.65 7.78
CA ASP A 44 -16.72 -15.61 6.35
C ASP A 44 -15.35 -15.00 6.04
N PHE A 45 -14.90 -14.07 6.87
CA PHE A 45 -13.67 -13.30 6.66
C PHE A 45 -12.89 -13.08 7.96
N ASP A 46 -11.56 -13.01 7.85
CA ASP A 46 -10.68 -12.40 8.86
C ASP A 46 -10.24 -11.00 8.42
N GLY A 47 -9.88 -10.15 9.39
CA GLY A 47 -9.39 -8.79 9.14
C GLY A 47 -10.48 -7.73 8.91
N VAL A 48 -11.76 -8.08 9.03
CA VAL A 48 -12.91 -7.16 8.81
C VAL A 48 -12.86 -5.96 9.76
N GLU A 49 -12.50 -6.18 11.03
CA GLU A 49 -12.46 -5.12 12.05
C GLU A 49 -11.43 -4.04 11.69
N ASP A 50 -10.14 -4.39 11.54
CA ASP A 50 -9.08 -3.42 11.21
C ASP A 50 -9.38 -2.72 9.87
N PHE A 51 -9.85 -3.47 8.88
CA PHE A 51 -10.22 -2.90 7.59
C PHE A 51 -11.37 -1.88 7.71
N CYS A 52 -12.45 -2.23 8.42
CA CYS A 52 -13.61 -1.36 8.62
C CYS A 52 -13.23 -0.11 9.41
N MET A 53 -12.56 -0.28 10.55
CA MET A 53 -12.16 0.82 11.44
C MET A 53 -11.24 1.81 10.73
N ARG A 54 -10.27 1.31 9.95
CA ARG A 54 -9.35 2.16 9.20
C ARG A 54 -10.03 2.87 8.04
N THR A 55 -10.85 2.15 7.26
CA THR A 55 -11.59 2.73 6.12
C THR A 55 -12.51 3.85 6.58
N THR A 56 -13.37 3.57 7.57
CA THR A 56 -14.30 4.57 8.11
C THR A 56 -13.58 5.73 8.77
N GLY A 57 -12.47 5.47 9.48
CA GLY A 57 -11.65 6.50 10.10
C GLY A 57 -10.95 7.43 9.11
N ILE A 58 -10.44 6.89 8.00
CA ILE A 58 -9.89 7.68 6.88
C ILE A 58 -10.96 8.60 6.31
N LEU A 59 -12.17 8.09 6.09
CA LEU A 59 -13.29 8.87 5.54
C LEU A 59 -13.77 9.94 6.54
N ASN A 60 -13.83 9.62 7.84
CA ASN A 60 -14.19 10.58 8.90
C ASN A 60 -13.13 11.68 9.07
N ARG A 61 -11.87 11.40 8.74
CA ARG A 61 -10.74 12.34 8.81
C ARG A 61 -10.24 12.79 7.43
N PHE A 62 -11.11 12.73 6.42
CA PHE A 62 -10.76 13.02 5.03
C PHE A 62 -10.06 14.37 4.85
N ASP A 63 -10.56 15.42 5.51
CA ASP A 63 -9.98 16.77 5.45
C ASP A 63 -8.54 16.86 5.98
N MET A 64 -8.14 15.91 6.82
CA MET A 64 -6.83 15.87 7.46
C MET A 64 -5.86 14.93 6.74
N LEU A 65 -6.30 14.29 5.65
CA LEU A 65 -5.44 13.44 4.83
C LEU A 65 -4.39 14.31 4.12
N LYS A 66 -3.14 14.11 4.52
CA LYS A 66 -1.95 14.71 3.89
C LYS A 66 -1.46 13.78 2.79
N LEU A 67 -2.13 13.81 1.65
CA LEU A 67 -1.75 13.07 0.45
C LEU A 67 -0.96 13.97 -0.51
N ASN A 68 -0.35 13.37 -1.52
CA ASN A 68 0.36 14.06 -2.61
C ASN A 68 -0.62 14.73 -3.61
N THR A 69 -1.68 15.35 -3.10
CA THR A 69 -2.61 16.20 -3.85
C THR A 69 -3.44 17.00 -2.84
N THR A 70 -3.75 18.25 -3.20
CA THR A 70 -4.65 19.11 -2.41
C THR A 70 -6.08 19.07 -2.93
N ASN A 71 -6.32 18.52 -4.12
CA ASN A 71 -7.63 18.43 -4.75
C ASN A 71 -8.45 17.31 -4.09
N ASP A 72 -9.64 17.63 -3.58
CA ASP A 72 -10.48 16.67 -2.85
C ASP A 72 -10.97 15.51 -3.75
N GLN A 73 -11.20 15.74 -5.05
CA GLN A 73 -11.55 14.68 -6.00
C GLN A 73 -10.38 13.69 -6.17
N ASP A 74 -9.17 14.19 -6.42
CA ASP A 74 -7.99 13.34 -6.58
C ASP A 74 -7.65 12.61 -5.27
N LYS A 75 -7.80 13.27 -4.11
CA LYS A 75 -7.67 12.59 -2.79
C LYS A 75 -8.65 11.45 -2.66
N CYS A 76 -9.91 11.64 -3.06
CA CYS A 76 -10.93 10.61 -2.96
C CYS A 76 -10.65 9.43 -3.91
N GLU A 77 -10.11 9.69 -5.10
CA GLU A 77 -9.64 8.65 -6.01
C GLU A 77 -8.53 7.82 -5.35
N ILE A 78 -7.50 8.46 -4.77
CA ILE A 78 -6.42 7.78 -4.05
C ILE A 78 -6.96 6.91 -2.90
N VAL A 79 -7.89 7.45 -2.10
CA VAL A 79 -8.54 6.72 -1.01
C VAL A 79 -9.28 5.48 -1.54
N ASN A 80 -10.03 5.61 -2.64
CA ASN A 80 -10.76 4.49 -3.22
C ASN A 80 -9.83 3.38 -3.74
N TYR A 81 -8.73 3.73 -4.41
CA TYR A 81 -7.75 2.73 -4.81
C TYR A 81 -7.09 2.04 -3.60
N TRP A 82 -6.82 2.78 -2.52
CA TRP A 82 -6.33 2.20 -1.28
C TRP A 82 -7.36 1.25 -0.64
N ILE A 83 -8.64 1.62 -0.57
CA ILE A 83 -9.72 0.79 -0.01
C ILE A 83 -9.77 -0.55 -0.75
N TYR A 84 -9.82 -0.53 -2.08
CA TYR A 84 -9.89 -1.75 -2.88
C TYR A 84 -8.61 -2.59 -2.81
N HIS A 85 -7.45 -1.94 -2.84
CA HIS A 85 -6.18 -2.63 -2.68
C HIS A 85 -6.10 -3.36 -1.34
N ASN A 86 -6.54 -2.72 -0.27
CA ASN A 86 -6.54 -3.31 1.07
C ASN A 86 -7.60 -4.40 1.21
N LEU A 87 -8.79 -4.21 0.64
CA LEU A 87 -9.83 -5.23 0.61
C LEU A 87 -9.31 -6.52 -0.02
N LEU A 88 -8.64 -6.42 -1.17
CA LEU A 88 -8.20 -7.58 -1.94
C LEU A 88 -6.93 -8.26 -1.39
N ASN A 89 -6.12 -7.54 -0.60
CA ASN A 89 -4.82 -8.05 -0.13
C ASN A 89 -4.73 -8.28 1.38
N LYS A 90 -5.60 -7.69 2.19
CA LYS A 90 -5.58 -7.81 3.66
C LYS A 90 -6.76 -8.58 4.24
N ILE A 91 -7.87 -8.71 3.52
CA ILE A 91 -8.99 -9.56 3.94
C ILE A 91 -8.67 -11.01 3.58
N GLU A 92 -8.74 -11.89 4.57
CA GLU A 92 -8.59 -13.32 4.35
C GLU A 92 -9.97 -13.98 4.27
N MET A 93 -10.20 -14.74 3.20
CA MET A 93 -11.47 -15.43 2.97
C MET A 93 -11.45 -16.79 3.66
N LYS A 94 -12.41 -17.04 4.57
CA LYS A 94 -12.63 -18.38 5.16
C LYS A 94 -13.55 -19.24 4.30
N ARG A 95 -14.45 -18.60 3.57
CA ARG A 95 -15.39 -19.22 2.62
C ARG A 95 -15.25 -18.55 1.26
N TYR A 96 -15.75 -19.21 0.20
CA TYR A 96 -15.75 -18.66 -1.15
C TYR A 96 -16.85 -17.59 -1.31
N ILE A 97 -16.66 -16.47 -0.63
CA ILE A 97 -17.56 -15.31 -0.62
C ILE A 97 -16.78 -14.11 -1.14
N ASP A 98 -17.43 -13.33 -2.00
CA ASP A 98 -16.85 -12.12 -2.56
C ASP A 98 -16.58 -11.08 -1.46
N PRO A 99 -15.32 -10.64 -1.25
CA PRO A 99 -14.96 -9.63 -0.26
C PRO A 99 -15.71 -8.30 -0.42
N LEU A 100 -16.26 -8.02 -1.61
CA LEU A 100 -17.06 -6.82 -1.85
C LEU A 100 -18.29 -6.73 -0.94
N ALA A 101 -18.78 -7.85 -0.39
CA ALA A 101 -19.83 -7.84 0.62
C ALA A 101 -19.52 -6.89 1.79
N ILE A 102 -18.24 -6.79 2.17
CA ILE A 102 -17.75 -5.87 3.20
C ILE A 102 -17.98 -4.42 2.76
N LEU A 103 -17.57 -4.05 1.54
CA LEU A 103 -17.75 -2.69 1.01
C LEU A 103 -19.22 -2.30 0.85
N TYR A 104 -20.08 -3.23 0.41
CA TYR A 104 -21.52 -2.99 0.31
C TYR A 104 -22.12 -2.64 1.67
N LYS A 105 -21.75 -3.38 2.73
CA LYS A 105 -22.24 -3.11 4.09
C LYS A 105 -21.69 -1.80 4.65
N ILE A 106 -20.40 -1.52 4.48
CA ILE A 106 -19.79 -0.23 4.86
C ILE A 106 -20.51 0.94 4.17
N SER A 107 -20.67 0.86 2.85
CA SER A 107 -21.35 1.90 2.09
C SER A 107 -22.81 2.08 2.54
N ALA A 108 -23.49 1.00 2.91
CA ALA A 108 -24.89 1.04 3.35
C ALA A 108 -25.05 1.73 4.71
N PHE A 109 -24.24 1.41 5.72
CA PHE A 109 -24.37 2.06 7.02
C PHE A 109 -23.88 3.51 6.98
N ARG A 110 -22.80 3.82 6.25
CA ARG A 110 -22.31 5.21 6.11
C ARG A 110 -23.34 6.12 5.45
N LYS A 111 -24.05 5.59 4.44
CA LYS A 111 -25.19 6.31 3.83
C LYS A 111 -26.30 6.62 4.84
N LYS A 112 -26.51 5.80 5.88
CA LYS A 112 -27.47 6.08 6.95
C LYS A 112 -26.94 7.16 7.90
N ILE A 113 -25.67 7.07 8.31
CA ILE A 113 -25.00 8.06 9.17
C ILE A 113 -25.12 9.46 8.56
N HIS A 114 -24.77 9.61 7.28
CA HIS A 114 -24.79 10.91 6.59
C HIS A 114 -26.17 11.37 6.10
N LYS A 115 -27.22 10.56 6.30
CA LYS A 115 -28.63 10.95 6.07
C LYS A 115 -29.34 11.33 7.37
N SER A 116 -28.79 10.99 8.53
CA SER A 116 -29.45 11.21 9.81
C SER A 116 -29.50 12.72 10.15
N PRO A 117 -30.65 13.26 10.57
CA PRO A 117 -30.76 14.65 11.02
C PRO A 117 -30.04 14.96 12.35
N GLU A 118 -29.53 13.93 13.06
CA GLU A 118 -28.96 14.07 14.41
C GLU A 118 -27.42 14.24 14.44
N GLY A 119 -26.75 14.21 13.28
CA GLY A 119 -25.30 14.38 13.19
C GLY A 119 -24.89 15.78 12.74
N ASP A 120 -23.73 16.27 13.19
CA ASP A 120 -23.05 17.42 12.60
C ASP A 120 -23.07 17.25 11.07
N HIS A 121 -23.65 18.22 10.35
CA HIS A 121 -23.97 18.21 8.92
C HIS A 121 -22.77 18.10 7.97
N LYS A 122 -21.82 17.18 8.20
CA LYS A 122 -20.72 16.91 7.30
C LYS A 122 -21.18 15.88 6.29
N LYS A 123 -21.64 16.39 5.15
CA LYS A 123 -21.77 15.60 3.92
C LYS A 123 -20.44 14.86 3.69
N GLU A 124 -20.51 13.56 3.48
CA GLU A 124 -19.35 12.76 3.14
C GLU A 124 -18.68 13.32 1.88
N LYS A 125 -17.41 13.71 2.01
CA LYS A 125 -16.64 14.32 0.92
C LYS A 125 -16.13 13.30 -0.09
N CYS A 126 -15.97 12.05 0.34
CA CYS A 126 -15.49 10.97 -0.49
C CYS A 126 -16.43 9.78 -0.39
N ALA A 127 -17.10 9.45 -1.50
CA ALA A 127 -17.92 8.26 -1.58
C ALA A 127 -17.05 7.03 -1.91
N ILE A 128 -17.38 5.89 -1.30
CA ILE A 128 -16.80 4.60 -1.68
C ILE A 128 -17.38 4.20 -3.04
N LEU A 129 -16.49 3.98 -4.02
CA LEU A 129 -16.85 3.64 -5.40
C LEU A 129 -16.98 2.12 -5.56
N ILE A 130 -18.19 1.60 -5.41
CA ILE A 130 -18.45 0.14 -5.45
C ILE A 130 -18.20 -0.48 -6.84
N GLU A 131 -18.02 0.34 -7.86
CA GLU A 131 -17.90 -0.09 -9.25
C GLU A 131 -16.60 -0.85 -9.57
N LEU A 132 -15.60 -0.93 -8.69
CA LEU A 132 -14.32 -1.61 -8.96
C LEU A 132 -14.33 -3.13 -8.67
N TYR A 133 -15.45 -3.81 -8.93
CA TYR A 133 -15.68 -5.18 -8.44
C TYR A 133 -14.83 -6.29 -9.09
N ASP A 134 -14.42 -6.11 -10.35
CA ASP A 134 -13.63 -7.13 -11.04
C ASP A 134 -12.15 -6.98 -10.66
N LYS A 135 -11.60 -8.01 -10.02
CA LYS A 135 -10.22 -8.03 -9.52
C LYS A 135 -9.19 -7.78 -10.62
N ASN A 136 -9.34 -8.40 -11.79
CA ASN A 136 -8.37 -8.27 -12.88
C ASN A 136 -8.43 -6.86 -13.48
N ILE A 137 -9.64 -6.32 -13.64
CA ILE A 137 -9.83 -4.93 -14.09
C ILE A 137 -9.22 -3.96 -13.06
N PHE A 138 -9.49 -4.16 -11.77
CA PHE A 138 -8.95 -3.31 -10.71
C PHE A 138 -7.43 -3.33 -10.66
N GLU A 139 -6.79 -4.51 -10.69
CA GLU A 139 -5.33 -4.62 -10.66
C GLU A 139 -4.69 -3.86 -11.82
N LYS A 140 -5.27 -3.98 -13.02
CA LYS A 140 -4.81 -3.25 -14.21
C LYS A 140 -4.98 -1.74 -14.07
N MET A 141 -6.14 -1.30 -13.59
CA MET A 141 -6.42 0.12 -13.32
C MET A 141 -5.47 0.69 -12.25
N LYS A 142 -5.20 -0.07 -11.20
CA LYS A 142 -4.32 0.35 -10.10
C LYS A 142 -2.90 0.56 -10.59
N ILE A 143 -2.34 -0.37 -11.38
CA ILE A 143 -0.99 -0.22 -11.95
C ILE A 143 -0.90 1.08 -12.77
N LEU A 144 -1.91 1.34 -13.62
CA LEU A 144 -1.95 2.57 -14.41
C LEU A 144 -2.04 3.82 -13.52
N PHE A 145 -2.94 3.80 -12.54
CA PHE A 145 -3.17 4.92 -11.63
C PHE A 145 -1.92 5.27 -10.81
N ASP A 146 -1.28 4.26 -10.20
CA ASP A 146 -0.05 4.47 -9.42
C ASP A 146 1.08 5.01 -10.32
N TYR A 147 1.26 4.42 -11.52
CA TYR A 147 2.31 4.83 -12.45
C TYR A 147 2.18 6.31 -12.86
N ILE A 148 0.96 6.79 -13.06
CA ILE A 148 0.71 8.19 -13.45
C ILE A 148 0.88 9.14 -12.28
N THR A 149 0.43 8.71 -11.10
CA THR A 149 0.66 9.41 -9.83
C THR A 149 2.15 9.60 -9.57
N ASP A 150 2.97 8.63 -9.98
CA ASP A 150 4.41 8.63 -9.78
C ASP A 150 5.22 9.24 -10.93
N TYR A 151 4.59 9.49 -12.08
CA TYR A 151 5.27 9.82 -13.34
C TYR A 151 6.28 10.96 -13.20
N ASP A 152 5.88 12.07 -12.56
CA ASP A 152 6.73 13.26 -12.46
C ASP A 152 7.95 12.99 -11.57
N THR A 153 7.75 12.26 -10.47
CA THR A 153 8.84 11.85 -9.59
C THR A 153 9.80 10.90 -10.30
N ILE A 154 9.28 9.92 -11.03
CA ILE A 154 10.09 8.99 -11.84
C ILE A 154 10.89 9.76 -12.87
N LYS A 155 10.24 10.60 -13.68
CA LYS A 155 10.87 11.40 -14.73
C LYS A 155 11.98 12.28 -14.18
N LEU A 156 11.74 12.93 -13.04
CA LEU A 156 12.75 13.74 -12.35
C LEU A 156 13.94 12.89 -11.88
N ASN A 157 13.70 11.73 -11.29
CA ASN A 157 14.76 10.86 -10.79
C ASN A 157 15.62 10.29 -11.92
N ILE A 158 15.02 9.67 -12.93
CA ILE A 158 15.77 9.07 -14.04
C ILE A 158 16.52 10.11 -14.90
N GLY A 159 16.10 11.38 -14.85
CA GLY A 159 16.78 12.48 -15.52
C GLY A 159 18.04 12.97 -14.81
N LYS A 160 18.25 12.61 -13.54
CA LYS A 160 19.45 13.01 -12.79
C LYS A 160 20.67 12.20 -13.22
N SER A 161 21.81 12.87 -13.33
CA SER A 161 23.07 12.27 -13.78
C SER A 161 23.75 11.36 -12.75
N ASP A 162 23.28 11.33 -11.52
CA ASP A 162 23.80 10.49 -10.43
C ASP A 162 22.79 9.42 -10.00
N PHE A 163 21.59 9.41 -10.57
CA PHE A 163 20.57 8.40 -10.28
C PHE A 163 20.77 7.15 -11.14
N ALA A 164 20.62 6.00 -10.48
CA ALA A 164 20.62 4.69 -11.11
C ALA A 164 19.51 3.87 -10.46
N CYS A 165 18.68 3.19 -11.25
CA CYS A 165 17.58 2.43 -10.70
C CYS A 165 18.06 1.16 -10.04
N SER A 166 17.42 0.82 -8.93
CA SER A 166 17.35 -0.57 -8.48
C SER A 166 16.58 -1.45 -9.48
N GLU A 167 16.65 -2.76 -9.28
CA GLU A 167 15.85 -3.72 -10.03
C GLU A 167 14.34 -3.52 -9.81
N GLN A 168 13.91 -3.28 -8.57
CA GLN A 168 12.49 -3.11 -8.26
C GLN A 168 11.93 -1.84 -8.91
N TYR A 169 12.64 -0.72 -8.85
CA TYR A 169 12.22 0.54 -9.47
C TYR A 169 12.14 0.42 -11.00
N LYS A 170 13.10 -0.28 -11.62
CA LYS A 170 13.06 -0.60 -13.05
C LYS A 170 11.83 -1.44 -13.41
N ASN A 171 11.57 -2.50 -12.65
CA ASN A 171 10.43 -3.39 -12.89
C ASN A 171 9.10 -2.64 -12.73
N TYR A 172 9.01 -1.74 -11.75
CA TYR A 172 7.86 -0.86 -11.55
C TYR A 172 7.60 0.02 -12.78
N ILE A 173 8.62 0.74 -13.28
CA ILE A 173 8.49 1.60 -14.48
C ILE A 173 8.07 0.76 -15.68
N ASN A 174 8.73 -0.38 -15.92
CA ASN A 174 8.43 -1.24 -17.06
C ASN A 174 7.00 -1.77 -17.01
N ASN A 175 6.51 -2.17 -15.82
CA ASN A 175 5.15 -2.64 -15.63
C ASN A 175 4.11 -1.53 -15.86
N GLY A 176 4.38 -0.30 -15.40
CA GLY A 176 3.54 0.86 -15.66
C GLY A 176 3.45 1.19 -17.15
N VAL A 177 4.60 1.23 -17.84
CA VAL A 177 4.67 1.50 -19.29
C VAL A 177 3.98 0.42 -20.11
N SER A 178 4.22 -0.87 -19.80
CA SER A 178 3.59 -1.97 -20.53
C SER A 178 2.07 -1.99 -20.33
N THR A 179 1.61 -1.75 -19.09
CA THR A 179 0.19 -1.67 -18.75
C THR A 179 -0.47 -0.50 -19.47
N TYR A 180 0.15 0.68 -19.49
CA TYR A 180 -0.34 1.82 -20.25
C TYR A 180 -0.49 1.51 -21.75
N LYS A 181 0.53 0.89 -22.36
CA LYS A 181 0.48 0.51 -23.78
C LYS A 181 -0.64 -0.51 -24.07
N SER A 182 -0.76 -1.55 -23.24
CA SER A 182 -1.83 -2.54 -23.36
C SER A 182 -3.22 -1.92 -23.22
N ILE A 183 -3.43 -1.03 -22.23
CA ILE A 183 -4.70 -0.32 -22.06
C ILE A 183 -4.99 0.53 -23.30
N LYS A 184 -4.01 1.29 -23.79
CA LYS A 184 -4.16 2.12 -24.99
C LYS A 184 -4.59 1.29 -26.20
N GLU A 185 -3.88 0.21 -26.49
CA GLU A 185 -4.20 -0.70 -27.61
C GLU A 185 -5.60 -1.34 -27.48
N GLU A 186 -6.02 -1.67 -26.25
CA GLU A 186 -7.35 -2.24 -26.01
C GLU A 186 -8.48 -1.22 -26.20
N CYS A 187 -8.21 0.05 -25.88
CA CYS A 187 -9.16 1.16 -25.97
C CYS A 187 -9.20 1.83 -27.35
N ASP A 188 -8.22 1.60 -28.24
CA ASP A 188 -8.20 2.12 -29.63
C ASP A 188 -9.29 1.48 -30.56
N GLY A 189 -10.26 0.74 -29.99
CA GLY A 189 -11.42 0.16 -30.70
C GLY A 189 -12.76 0.62 -30.11
N ASP A 190 -13.87 -0.02 -30.50
CA ASP A 190 -15.26 0.34 -30.08
C ASP A 190 -15.59 -0.13 -28.63
N ARG A 191 -14.63 0.05 -27.72
CA ARG A 191 -14.62 -0.48 -26.34
C ARG A 191 -14.61 0.61 -25.26
N ASP A 192 -15.30 1.72 -25.51
CA ASP A 192 -15.61 2.78 -24.53
C ASP A 192 -16.34 2.28 -23.25
N LYS A 193 -16.64 0.99 -23.16
CA LYS A 193 -17.35 0.36 -22.05
C LYS A 193 -16.44 -0.07 -20.90
N GLU A 194 -15.17 -0.35 -21.16
CA GLU A 194 -14.27 -0.84 -20.12
C GLU A 194 -13.83 0.28 -19.16
N LYS A 195 -13.81 0.01 -17.86
CA LYS A 195 -13.52 1.01 -16.82
C LYS A 195 -12.11 1.60 -16.93
N TYR A 196 -11.15 0.79 -17.37
CA TYR A 196 -9.79 1.25 -17.62
C TYR A 196 -9.70 2.18 -18.84
N CYS A 197 -10.61 2.10 -19.81
CA CYS A 197 -10.66 3.04 -20.93
C CYS A 197 -11.15 4.42 -20.49
N LYS A 198 -12.15 4.48 -19.59
CA LYS A 198 -12.57 5.74 -18.97
C LYS A 198 -11.43 6.39 -18.19
N LEU A 199 -10.72 5.61 -17.37
CA LEU A 199 -9.53 6.05 -16.67
C LEU A 199 -8.49 6.62 -17.66
N LEU A 200 -8.19 5.91 -18.75
CA LEU A 200 -7.26 6.38 -19.79
C LEU A 200 -7.71 7.71 -20.41
N ILE A 201 -8.99 7.90 -20.70
CA ILE A 201 -9.55 9.15 -21.24
C ILE A 201 -9.33 10.30 -20.25
N ASP A 202 -9.64 10.08 -18.96
CA ASP A 202 -9.45 11.08 -17.91
C ASP A 202 -7.98 11.47 -17.78
N ILE A 203 -7.08 10.48 -17.82
CA ILE A 203 -5.63 10.68 -17.81
C ILE A 203 -5.18 11.51 -19.00
N ASN A 204 -5.57 11.12 -20.22
CA ASN A 204 -5.17 11.85 -21.43
C ASN A 204 -5.68 13.30 -21.42
N THR A 205 -6.81 13.55 -20.76
CA THR A 205 -7.35 14.90 -20.56
C THR A 205 -6.56 15.68 -19.51
N LYS A 206 -6.29 15.10 -18.34
CA LYS A 206 -5.57 15.74 -17.22
C LYS A 206 -4.06 15.88 -17.46
N HIS A 207 -3.48 15.03 -18.31
CA HIS A 207 -2.02 14.84 -18.45
C HIS A 207 -1.57 14.73 -19.91
N SER A 208 -2.18 15.49 -20.81
CA SER A 208 -1.90 15.45 -22.26
C SER A 208 -0.44 15.72 -22.64
N ASP A 209 0.32 16.40 -21.77
CA ASP A 209 1.74 16.69 -21.94
C ASP A 209 2.67 15.54 -21.52
N LYS A 210 2.15 14.57 -20.74
CA LYS A 210 2.93 13.44 -20.24
C LYS A 210 3.16 12.42 -21.34
N LYS A 211 4.44 12.06 -21.54
CA LYS A 211 4.86 11.01 -22.47
C LYS A 211 4.91 9.66 -21.76
N LEU A 212 3.74 9.14 -21.41
CA LEU A 212 3.58 7.96 -20.54
C LEU A 212 4.23 6.68 -21.10
N ALA A 213 4.33 6.54 -22.42
CA ALA A 213 4.95 5.38 -23.07
C ALA A 213 6.49 5.41 -23.13
N GLU A 214 7.12 6.54 -22.78
CA GLU A 214 8.54 6.81 -23.05
C GLU A 214 9.46 6.69 -21.82
N LEU A 215 8.92 6.56 -20.60
CA LEU A 215 9.80 6.43 -19.42
C LEU A 215 10.56 5.11 -19.46
N GLN A 216 11.87 5.19 -19.33
CA GLN A 216 12.73 4.03 -19.23
C GLN A 216 13.92 4.38 -18.34
N CYS A 217 14.27 3.47 -17.43
CA CYS A 217 15.51 3.62 -16.69
C CYS A 217 16.70 3.09 -17.49
N LEU A 218 17.69 3.95 -17.74
CA LEU A 218 18.86 3.62 -18.56
C LEU A 218 20.12 3.29 -17.74
N ARG A 219 20.10 3.57 -16.43
CA ARG A 219 21.22 3.39 -15.51
C ARG A 219 20.79 2.50 -14.35
N TYR A 220 21.69 1.63 -13.89
CA TYR A 220 21.33 0.59 -12.91
C TYR A 220 22.33 0.58 -11.76
N LYS A 221 21.82 0.39 -10.54
CA LYS A 221 22.67 0.15 -9.36
C LYS A 221 23.46 -1.13 -9.61
N SER A 222 24.77 -1.09 -9.35
CA SER A 222 25.61 -2.29 -9.43
C SER A 222 25.12 -3.30 -8.41
N THR A 223 24.94 -4.56 -8.82
CA THR A 223 24.64 -5.67 -7.90
C THR A 223 25.86 -6.08 -7.07
N ASP A 224 27.06 -5.58 -7.42
CA ASP A 224 28.29 -5.81 -6.67
C ASP A 224 28.54 -4.67 -5.68
N VAL A 225 27.94 -4.76 -4.50
CA VAL A 225 28.45 -4.03 -3.32
C VAL A 225 29.55 -4.88 -2.70
N SER A 226 30.79 -4.66 -3.14
CA SER A 226 31.92 -4.93 -2.24
C SER A 226 31.77 -4.03 -1.01
N PRO A 227 32.04 -4.53 0.22
CA PRO A 227 31.97 -3.69 1.41
C PRO A 227 32.86 -2.44 1.22
N PRO A 228 32.51 -1.28 1.79
CA PRO A 228 33.40 -0.13 1.76
C PRO A 228 34.73 -0.58 2.37
N SER A 229 35.79 -0.59 1.57
CA SER A 229 37.15 -0.78 2.07
C SER A 229 37.37 0.27 3.15
N ALA A 230 37.52 -0.19 4.38
CA ALA A 230 37.84 0.67 5.50
C ALA A 230 39.12 1.43 5.13
N ARG A 231 38.99 2.74 4.87
CA ARG A 231 40.14 3.63 4.90
C ARG A 231 40.67 3.60 6.32
N VAL A 232 41.73 2.84 6.53
CA VAL A 232 42.58 2.93 7.73
C VAL A 232 43.05 4.38 7.81
N SER A 233 42.43 5.16 8.68
CA SER A 233 43.03 6.38 9.19
C SER A 233 43.88 5.98 10.38
N GLU A 234 45.21 6.09 10.23
CA GLU A 234 46.12 6.11 11.37
C GLU A 234 45.64 7.18 12.35
N LYS A 235 45.14 6.76 13.51
CA LYS A 235 45.03 7.62 14.68
C LYS A 235 46.11 7.22 15.66
N GLN A 236 47.04 8.15 15.85
CA GLN A 236 47.99 8.12 16.95
C GLN A 236 47.26 8.01 18.29
N VAL A 237 47.82 7.16 19.14
CA VAL A 237 47.42 6.83 20.51
C VAL A 237 47.61 8.04 21.41
N LEU A 238 46.59 8.39 22.22
CA LEU A 238 46.83 8.92 23.56
C LEU A 238 45.62 8.69 24.51
N ASP A 239 45.91 7.90 25.55
CA ASP A 239 45.38 7.83 26.92
C ASP A 239 43.93 7.38 27.24
N THR A 240 43.86 6.08 27.56
CA THR A 240 43.30 5.40 28.75
C THR A 240 42.29 6.12 29.65
N TYR A 241 41.09 5.52 29.79
CA TYR A 241 40.37 5.36 31.07
C TYR A 241 39.69 3.96 31.13
N PRO A 242 39.54 3.34 32.32
CA PRO A 242 39.23 1.91 32.49
C PRO A 242 37.74 1.55 32.37
N PRO A 243 37.40 0.27 32.11
CA PRO A 243 36.03 -0.16 31.88
C PRO A 243 35.23 -0.37 33.18
N ALA A 244 33.93 -0.02 33.13
CA ALA A 244 32.93 -0.37 34.14
C ALA A 244 32.43 -1.82 33.94
N PRO A 245 31.90 -2.49 34.99
CA PRO A 245 31.75 -3.95 35.01
C PRO A 245 30.56 -4.48 34.21
N GLU A 246 30.76 -5.68 33.66
CA GLU A 246 29.83 -6.48 32.88
C GLU A 246 28.59 -6.92 33.68
N MET A 247 27.41 -6.83 33.06
CA MET A 247 26.16 -7.42 33.54
C MET A 247 25.86 -8.66 32.70
N GLN A 248 26.00 -9.84 33.34
CA GLN A 248 25.89 -11.15 32.70
C GLN A 248 24.46 -11.45 32.20
N THR A 249 24.40 -12.01 31.00
CA THR A 249 23.24 -12.63 30.37
C THR A 249 23.01 -14.05 30.92
N SER A 250 21.75 -14.47 31.06
CA SER A 250 21.39 -15.88 31.12
C SER A 250 20.23 -16.19 30.18
N PHE A 251 20.54 -16.65 28.98
CA PHE A 251 19.63 -17.45 28.14
C PHE A 251 19.84 -18.93 28.48
N ARG A 252 18.78 -19.64 28.89
CA ARG A 252 18.82 -21.09 29.11
C ARG A 252 18.15 -21.79 27.92
N LEU A 253 18.96 -22.47 27.12
CA LEU A 253 18.53 -23.46 26.14
C LEU A 253 18.20 -24.77 26.87
N GLN A 254 17.09 -25.43 26.52
CA GLN A 254 16.79 -26.80 26.90
C GLN A 254 16.62 -27.67 25.64
N LYS A 255 17.63 -28.52 25.42
CA LYS A 255 17.66 -29.79 24.67
C LYS A 255 18.81 -30.57 25.31
N GLU A 256 18.82 -31.85 25.55
CA GLU A 256 18.00 -33.04 25.33
C GLU A 256 18.62 -34.06 26.33
N ASN A 257 17.92 -35.14 26.70
CA ASN A 257 18.53 -36.47 26.60
C ASN A 257 17.53 -37.60 26.87
N LEU A 258 17.52 -38.47 25.88
CA LEU A 258 16.87 -39.77 25.78
C LEU A 258 17.80 -40.80 26.43
N HIS A 259 17.34 -41.60 27.40
CA HIS A 259 17.92 -42.93 27.65
C HIS A 259 16.90 -43.92 28.25
N LEU A 260 16.49 -44.83 27.37
CA LEU A 260 16.39 -46.30 27.53
C LEU A 260 15.86 -46.90 28.86
N ARG A 261 14.71 -47.57 28.71
CA ARG A 261 14.13 -48.73 29.43
C ARG A 261 15.17 -49.80 29.88
N PRO A 262 14.89 -50.79 30.78
CA PRO A 262 13.59 -51.52 30.88
C PRO A 262 13.19 -52.17 32.24
N LYS A 263 12.06 -52.91 32.16
CA LYS A 263 11.58 -54.05 33.00
C LYS A 263 10.82 -53.71 34.30
N VAL A 264 9.76 -54.40 34.75
CA VAL A 264 8.91 -55.55 34.32
C VAL A 264 7.89 -55.77 35.48
N LEU A 265 6.67 -56.29 35.17
CA LEU A 265 5.65 -56.91 36.05
C LEU A 265 5.10 -56.03 37.21
N SER A 266 3.79 -55.85 37.40
CA SER A 266 2.67 -56.80 37.37
C SER A 266 1.36 -56.10 37.01
#